data_AF-A0A0Q6XBM5-F1
#
_entry.id   AF-A0A0Q6XBM5-F1
#
_cell.length_a   1.000
_cell.length_b   1.000
_cell.length_c   1.000
_cell.angle_alpha   90.00
_cell.angle_beta   90.00
_cell.angle_gamma   90.00
#
_symmetry.space_group_name_H-M   'P 1'
#
loop_
_entity.id
_entity.type
_entity.pdbx_description
1 polymer ?
#
loop_
_entity_poly.entity_id
_entity_poly.type
_entity_poly.pdbx_seq_one_letter_code
_entity_poly.pdbx_strand_id
1 'polypeptide(L)'
;MMLMNTALRGGQPPQPSTTQSFAPSLRPGPSNIASAHHPSVSALPPSDPVRLRVPAIGVNAPMTELTLDETGALRPPPADLPAFAGWYGDGTTPGSEGTAVTTGHVDTQQGPGVFYRLGALTKGDTIEITRADRQTAVFTVDAVELYDKEAFPDEKVYGSSPRPELRVITCGGEYAEETGYQGNVVVFATLTAVT
;
A
#
# COMPACT_ATOMS: atom_id res chain seq x y z
N MET A 1 -16.05 37.51 -18.22
CA MET A 1 -15.95 36.80 -19.51
C MET A 1 -15.14 35.53 -19.25
N MET A 2 -15.73 34.36 -19.48
CA MET A 2 -15.17 33.03 -19.21
C MET A 2 -13.74 32.85 -19.70
N LEU A 3 -12.94 32.14 -18.90
CA LEU A 3 -12.01 31.13 -19.42
C LEU A 3 -12.35 29.82 -18.72
N MET A 4 -13.11 28.99 -19.45
CA MET A 4 -13.32 27.59 -19.14
C MET A 4 -11.97 26.89 -19.22
N ASN A 5 -11.43 26.43 -18.09
CA ASN A 5 -10.41 25.39 -18.12
C ASN A 5 -11.07 24.04 -17.83
N THR A 6 -11.74 23.54 -18.86
CA THR A 6 -12.18 22.16 -18.96
C THR A 6 -10.94 21.27 -19.12
N ALA A 7 -10.20 21.03 -18.04
CA ALA A 7 -9.01 20.18 -18.05
C ALA A 7 -8.67 19.57 -16.68
N LEU A 8 -9.64 18.89 -16.06
CA LEU A 8 -9.37 17.68 -15.26
C LEU A 8 -10.37 16.60 -15.69
N ARG A 9 -10.18 16.09 -16.91
CA ARG A 9 -10.62 14.73 -17.29
C ARG A 9 -9.54 13.70 -16.91
N GLY A 10 -9.01 13.82 -15.70
CA GLY A 10 -8.44 12.73 -14.94
C GLY A 10 -9.30 12.66 -13.69
N GLY A 11 -10.10 11.61 -13.53
CA GLY A 11 -11.05 11.51 -12.43
C GLY A 11 -10.36 11.56 -11.06
N GLN A 12 -11.13 11.60 -9.98
CA GLN A 12 -10.60 11.29 -8.66
C GLN A 12 -9.88 9.93 -8.70
N PRO A 13 -8.78 9.72 -7.95
CA PRO A 13 -8.11 8.42 -7.90
C PRO A 13 -9.12 7.30 -7.61
N PRO A 14 -8.97 6.12 -8.23
CA PRO A 14 -9.87 5.01 -8.03
C PRO A 14 -9.93 4.65 -6.55
N GLN A 15 -11.16 4.52 -6.04
CA GLN A 15 -11.42 4.11 -4.67
C GLN A 15 -11.68 2.60 -4.62
N PRO A 16 -11.21 1.90 -3.57
CA PRO A 16 -11.54 0.50 -3.40
C PRO A 16 -13.03 0.31 -3.15
N SER A 17 -13.56 -0.77 -3.70
CA SER A 17 -14.92 -1.24 -3.48
C SER A 17 -14.97 -2.31 -2.38
N THR A 18 -16.16 -2.59 -1.86
CA THR A 18 -16.35 -3.53 -0.74
C THR A 18 -15.89 -4.96 -1.05
N THR A 19 -15.85 -5.38 -2.32
CA THR A 19 -15.36 -6.71 -2.70
C THR A 19 -13.84 -6.85 -2.53
N GLN A 20 -13.12 -5.73 -2.49
CA GLN A 20 -11.67 -5.68 -2.28
C GLN A 20 -11.32 -5.75 -0.79
N SER A 21 -12.25 -5.44 0.12
CA SER A 21 -12.01 -5.46 1.57
C SER A 21 -12.00 -6.89 2.15
N PHE A 22 -11.46 -7.07 3.36
CA PHE A 22 -11.66 -8.33 4.08
C PHE A 22 -13.16 -8.58 4.26
N ALA A 23 -13.59 -9.84 4.07
CA ALA A 23 -14.98 -10.19 4.32
C ALA A 23 -15.28 -10.01 5.82
N PRO A 24 -16.39 -9.34 6.20
CA PRO A 24 -16.79 -9.30 7.60
C PRO A 24 -17.03 -10.74 8.07
N SER A 25 -16.35 -11.14 9.15
CA SER A 25 -16.50 -12.45 9.77
C SER A 25 -17.92 -12.61 10.32
N LEU A 26 -18.85 -13.08 9.49
CA LEU A 26 -20.12 -13.62 9.96
C LEU A 26 -19.81 -14.92 10.73
N ARG A 27 -20.35 -15.06 11.94
CA ARG A 27 -20.06 -16.15 12.90
C ARG A 27 -20.02 -17.55 12.26
N PRO A 28 -19.23 -18.51 12.80
CA PRO A 28 -19.01 -19.80 12.16
C PRO A 28 -20.23 -20.72 12.26
N GLY A 29 -20.77 -21.14 11.11
CA GLY A 29 -21.38 -22.47 10.99
C GLY A 29 -20.28 -23.50 10.70
N PRO A 30 -20.45 -24.79 11.05
CA PRO A 30 -19.46 -25.81 10.75
C PRO A 30 -19.46 -26.07 9.25
N SER A 31 -18.58 -25.38 8.53
CA SER A 31 -18.25 -25.68 7.15
C SER A 31 -16.74 -25.61 7.06
N ASN A 32 -16.14 -26.74 6.68
CA ASN A 32 -14.71 -26.87 6.40
C ASN A 32 -14.25 -25.68 5.56
N ILE A 33 -13.65 -24.69 6.22
CA ILE A 33 -12.93 -23.63 5.53
C ILE A 33 -11.65 -24.32 5.10
N ALA A 34 -11.59 -24.72 3.83
CA ALA A 34 -10.33 -24.80 3.13
C ALA A 34 -9.72 -23.40 3.25
N SER A 35 -8.92 -23.18 4.31
CA SER A 35 -7.99 -22.07 4.37
C SER A 35 -7.29 -22.10 3.03
N ALA A 36 -7.40 -21.03 2.25
CA ALA A 36 -6.59 -20.90 1.04
C ALA A 36 -5.14 -21.08 1.51
N HIS A 37 -4.58 -22.27 1.25
CA HIS A 37 -3.21 -22.61 1.58
C HIS A 37 -2.39 -21.88 0.52
N HIS A 38 -2.18 -20.58 0.73
CA HIS A 38 -1.07 -19.91 0.06
C HIS A 38 0.19 -20.66 0.51
N PRO A 39 1.07 -21.06 -0.42
CA PRO A 39 2.31 -21.73 -0.04
C PRO A 39 3.02 -20.88 1.00
N SER A 40 3.30 -21.46 2.17
CA SER A 40 4.00 -20.76 3.24
C SER A 40 5.46 -20.61 2.82
N VAL A 41 5.77 -19.48 2.21
CA VAL A 41 7.14 -19.11 1.88
C VAL A 41 7.82 -18.62 3.15
N SER A 42 9.03 -19.11 3.40
CA SER A 42 9.82 -18.70 4.56
C SER A 42 10.15 -17.21 4.50
N ALA A 43 10.13 -16.57 5.66
CA ALA A 43 10.61 -15.20 5.81
C ALA A 43 12.07 -15.08 5.36
N LEU A 44 12.41 -13.92 4.80
CA LEU A 44 13.75 -13.58 4.37
C LEU A 44 14.54 -12.88 5.50
N PRO A 45 15.86 -13.10 5.60
CA PRO A 45 16.71 -12.28 6.46
C PRO A 45 16.58 -10.79 6.10
N PRO A 46 16.80 -9.83 7.02
CA PRO A 46 16.65 -8.42 6.72
C PRO A 46 17.48 -7.93 5.52
N SER A 47 16.88 -7.13 4.65
CA SER A 47 17.57 -6.46 3.52
C SER A 47 16.73 -5.31 2.98
N ASP A 48 17.39 -4.18 2.72
CA ASP A 48 16.74 -2.95 2.30
C ASP A 48 16.06 -3.09 0.93
N PRO A 49 14.87 -2.50 0.76
CA PRO A 49 14.18 -2.52 -0.53
C PRO A 49 14.74 -1.47 -1.48
N VAL A 50 14.91 -1.82 -2.75
CA VAL A 50 15.48 -0.92 -3.78
C VAL A 50 14.46 -0.50 -4.84
N ARG A 51 13.44 -1.33 -5.08
CA ARG A 51 12.44 -1.08 -6.13
C ARG A 51 11.14 -1.79 -5.83
N LEU A 52 10.02 -1.10 -6.08
CA LEU A 52 8.67 -1.63 -5.97
C LEU A 52 8.03 -1.71 -7.35
N ARG A 53 7.39 -2.84 -7.66
CA ARG A 53 6.59 -3.02 -8.86
C ARG A 53 5.21 -3.53 -8.51
N VAL A 54 4.21 -3.00 -9.21
CA VAL A 54 2.82 -3.48 -9.12
C VAL A 54 2.27 -3.57 -10.55
N PRO A 55 2.41 -4.73 -11.22
CA PRO A 55 2.09 -4.87 -12.63
C PRO A 55 0.65 -4.48 -12.98
N ALA A 56 -0.32 -4.86 -12.14
CA ALA A 56 -1.75 -4.60 -12.35
C ALA A 56 -2.11 -3.12 -12.51
N ILE A 57 -1.31 -2.22 -11.91
CA ILE A 57 -1.52 -0.77 -11.96
C ILE A 57 -0.39 -0.01 -12.67
N GLY A 58 0.58 -0.74 -13.25
CA GLY A 58 1.68 -0.16 -14.02
C GLY A 58 2.75 0.55 -13.18
N VAL A 59 2.83 0.27 -11.88
CA VAL A 59 3.83 0.89 -11.00
C VAL A 59 5.18 0.19 -11.17
N ASN A 60 6.23 1.00 -11.33
CA ASN A 60 7.63 0.57 -11.29
C ASN A 60 8.48 1.73 -10.73
N ALA A 61 8.67 1.72 -9.41
CA ALA A 61 9.16 2.86 -8.67
C ALA A 61 10.49 2.54 -7.95
N PRO A 62 11.48 3.44 -7.98
CA PRO A 62 12.59 3.36 -7.03
C PRO A 62 12.04 3.48 -5.60
N MET A 63 12.69 2.80 -4.66
CA MET A 63 12.36 2.91 -3.24
C MET A 63 13.37 3.79 -2.51
N THR A 64 12.88 4.53 -1.53
CA THR A 64 13.69 5.29 -0.58
C THR A 64 13.32 4.93 0.85
N GLU A 65 14.28 5.06 1.74
CA GLU A 65 14.03 5.02 3.17
C GLU A 65 13.25 6.26 3.62
N LEU A 66 12.34 6.06 4.56
CA LEU A 66 11.54 7.09 5.22
C LEU A 66 11.69 6.95 6.72
N THR A 67 11.60 8.08 7.41
CA THR A 67 11.57 8.15 8.87
C THR A 67 10.22 8.68 9.33
N LEU A 68 9.92 8.43 10.60
CA LEU A 68 8.83 9.13 11.27
C LEU A 68 9.16 10.62 11.43
N ASP A 69 8.12 11.45 11.51
CA ASP A 69 8.24 12.82 12.00
C ASP A 69 8.17 12.87 13.53
N GLU A 70 8.20 14.10 14.09
CA GLU A 70 8.16 14.34 15.53
C GLU A 70 6.86 13.87 16.20
N THR A 71 5.80 13.65 15.41
CA THR A 71 4.50 13.15 15.87
C THR A 71 4.39 11.62 15.78
N GLY A 72 5.44 10.95 15.28
CA GLY A 72 5.44 9.50 15.06
C GLY A 72 4.74 9.07 13.76
N ALA A 73 4.42 10.00 12.87
CA ALA A 73 3.78 9.69 11.60
C ALA A 73 4.82 9.43 10.49
N LEU A 74 4.57 8.44 9.64
CA LEU A 74 5.46 8.13 8.52
C LEU A 74 5.36 9.23 7.45
N ARG A 75 6.44 9.96 7.23
CA ARG A 75 6.49 10.99 6.20
C ARG A 75 6.51 10.35 4.81
N PRO A 76 5.64 10.76 3.87
CA PRO A 76 5.77 10.30 2.49
C PRO A 76 7.09 10.80 1.87
N PRO A 77 7.53 10.23 0.75
CA PRO A 77 8.63 10.79 -0.03
C PRO A 77 8.42 12.29 -0.30
N PRO A 78 9.49 13.08 -0.48
CA PRO A 78 9.37 14.47 -0.89
C PRO A 78 8.48 14.66 -2.14
N ALA A 79 7.68 15.73 -2.18
CA ALA A 79 6.70 15.95 -3.25
C ALA A 79 7.32 16.19 -4.65
N ASP A 80 8.60 16.54 -4.71
CA ASP A 80 9.41 16.62 -5.93
C ASP A 80 9.89 15.24 -6.42
N LEU A 81 9.63 14.17 -5.65
CA LEU A 81 9.84 12.78 -6.01
C LEU A 81 8.51 12.00 -6.15
N PRO A 82 7.54 12.46 -6.98
CA PRO A 82 6.21 11.86 -7.08
C PRO A 82 6.23 10.41 -7.58
N ALA A 83 7.31 9.99 -8.22
CA ALA A 83 7.49 8.63 -8.75
C ALA A 83 8.15 7.65 -7.75
N PHE A 84 8.54 8.11 -6.55
CA PHE A 84 9.18 7.27 -5.55
C PHE A 84 8.15 6.63 -4.63
N ALA A 85 8.37 5.35 -4.33
CA ALA A 85 7.77 4.71 -3.17
C ALA A 85 8.75 4.85 -2.00
N GLY A 86 8.24 5.03 -0.79
CA GLY A 86 9.04 5.02 0.42
C GLY A 86 8.72 3.83 1.31
N TRP A 87 9.68 3.42 2.13
CA TRP A 87 9.53 2.37 3.14
C TRP A 87 9.99 2.91 4.50
N TYR A 88 9.31 2.50 5.58
CA TYR A 88 9.70 2.88 6.94
C TYR A 88 11.01 2.19 7.38
N GLY A 89 12.10 2.97 7.42
CA GLY A 89 13.47 2.50 7.60
C GLY A 89 13.77 1.78 8.92
N ASP A 90 13.21 2.31 10.01
CA ASP A 90 13.38 1.73 11.35
C ASP A 90 12.43 0.53 11.60
N GLY A 91 11.66 0.12 10.59
CA GLY A 91 10.65 -0.94 10.67
C GLY A 91 11.11 -2.30 10.12
N THR A 92 10.14 -3.17 9.83
CA THR A 92 10.40 -4.46 9.19
C THR A 92 10.80 -4.25 7.73
N THR A 93 11.91 -4.85 7.28
CA THR A 93 12.26 -4.85 5.86
C THR A 93 11.32 -5.76 5.07
N PRO A 94 10.84 -5.36 3.87
CA PRO A 94 9.92 -6.19 3.10
C PRO A 94 10.47 -7.58 2.80
N GLY A 95 9.72 -8.61 3.23
CA GLY A 95 10.04 -10.02 3.06
C GLY A 95 10.49 -10.70 4.35
N SER A 96 10.88 -9.93 5.37
CA SER A 96 11.17 -10.43 6.71
C SER A 96 9.90 -10.64 7.53
N GLU A 97 10.01 -11.45 8.59
CA GLU A 97 8.93 -11.66 9.55
C GLU A 97 8.55 -10.31 10.20
N GLY A 98 7.26 -9.97 10.15
CA GLY A 98 6.76 -8.67 10.59
C GLY A 98 5.94 -7.95 9.52
N THR A 99 5.55 -6.72 9.84
CA THR A 99 4.76 -5.85 8.96
C THR A 99 5.66 -4.77 8.37
N ALA A 100 5.97 -4.87 7.08
CA ALA A 100 6.67 -3.83 6.35
C ALA A 100 5.69 -2.76 5.87
N VAL A 101 6.01 -1.49 6.08
CA VAL A 101 5.13 -0.36 5.72
C VAL A 101 5.76 0.45 4.61
N THR A 102 4.97 0.68 3.56
CA THR A 102 5.35 1.49 2.41
C THR A 102 4.31 2.57 2.15
N THR A 103 4.75 3.74 1.69
CA THR A 103 3.87 4.86 1.36
C THR A 103 4.38 5.62 0.14
N GLY A 104 3.49 6.38 -0.48
CA GLY A 104 3.78 7.17 -1.67
C GLY A 104 2.60 8.07 -2.02
N HIS A 105 2.87 9.10 -2.83
CA HIS A 105 1.84 10.05 -3.21
C HIS A 105 0.73 9.42 -4.06
N VAL A 106 -0.51 9.80 -3.78
CA VAL A 106 -1.64 9.54 -4.68
C VAL A 106 -1.58 10.49 -5.86
N ASP A 107 -1.38 11.78 -5.61
CA ASP A 107 -1.12 12.82 -6.60
C ASP A 107 -0.30 13.95 -5.99
N THR A 108 0.12 14.87 -6.85
CA THR A 108 0.74 16.13 -6.50
C THR A 108 0.16 17.23 -7.38
N GLN A 109 0.55 18.48 -7.13
CA GLN A 109 0.21 19.61 -8.01
C GLN A 109 0.71 19.43 -9.45
N GLN A 110 1.65 18.52 -9.69
CA GLN A 110 2.21 18.23 -11.02
C GLN A 110 1.49 17.08 -11.73
N GLY A 111 0.59 16.36 -11.05
CA GLY A 111 -0.19 15.26 -11.60
C GLY A 111 -0.19 14.00 -10.73
N PRO A 112 -0.56 12.84 -11.30
CA PRO A 112 -0.62 11.56 -10.60
C PRO A 112 0.71 11.18 -9.93
N GLY A 113 0.64 10.71 -8.69
CA GLY A 113 1.75 10.15 -7.95
C GLY A 113 1.91 8.65 -8.20
N VAL A 114 2.95 8.06 -7.62
CA VAL A 114 3.28 6.63 -7.76
C VAL A 114 2.11 5.71 -7.42
N PHE A 115 1.27 6.09 -6.45
CA PHE A 115 0.16 5.28 -5.95
C PHE A 115 -1.21 5.84 -6.34
N TYR A 116 -1.28 6.69 -7.37
CA TYR A 116 -2.55 7.22 -7.88
C TYR A 116 -3.60 6.13 -8.13
N ARG A 117 -3.18 4.97 -8.67
CA ARG A 117 -4.07 3.86 -9.02
C ARG A 117 -4.18 2.77 -7.94
N LEU A 118 -3.66 2.99 -6.73
CA LEU A 118 -3.56 1.95 -5.71
C LEU A 118 -4.93 1.34 -5.34
N GLY A 119 -5.97 2.17 -5.24
CA GLY A 119 -7.33 1.71 -4.94
C GLY A 119 -7.98 0.85 -6.04
N ALA A 120 -7.36 0.73 -7.22
CA ALA A 120 -7.81 -0.18 -8.28
C ALA A 120 -7.31 -1.62 -8.11
N LEU A 121 -6.39 -1.88 -7.17
CA LEU A 121 -5.87 -3.23 -6.93
C LEU A 121 -6.94 -4.15 -6.36
N THR A 122 -6.89 -5.41 -6.76
CA THR A 122 -7.82 -6.45 -6.33
C THR A 122 -7.09 -7.59 -5.63
N LYS A 123 -7.86 -8.40 -4.90
CA LYS A 123 -7.31 -9.59 -4.24
C LYS A 123 -6.66 -10.51 -5.28
N GLY A 124 -5.46 -11.01 -4.96
CA GLY A 124 -4.68 -11.83 -5.88
C GLY A 124 -3.70 -11.05 -6.77
N ASP A 125 -3.82 -9.73 -6.89
CA ASP A 125 -2.79 -8.92 -7.55
C ASP A 125 -1.46 -9.02 -6.81
N THR A 126 -0.34 -8.87 -7.51
CA THR A 126 0.99 -9.00 -6.94
C THR A 126 1.69 -7.66 -6.75
N ILE A 127 2.46 -7.58 -5.67
CA ILE A 127 3.40 -6.50 -5.38
C ILE A 127 4.79 -7.13 -5.24
N GLU A 128 5.73 -6.66 -6.05
CA GLU A 128 7.10 -7.18 -6.09
C GLU A 128 8.05 -6.14 -5.50
N ILE A 129 8.86 -6.55 -4.53
CA ILE A 129 9.89 -5.69 -3.95
C ILE A 129 11.26 -6.33 -4.21
N THR A 130 12.04 -5.71 -5.09
CA THR A 130 13.45 -6.06 -5.28
C THR A 130 14.24 -5.48 -4.12
N ARG A 131 15.14 -6.28 -3.56
CA ARG A 131 15.92 -5.98 -2.35
C ARG A 131 17.42 -5.87 -2.67
N ALA A 132 18.18 -5.28 -1.77
CA ALA A 132 19.62 -5.06 -1.94
C ALA A 132 20.42 -6.38 -2.02
N ASP A 133 19.93 -7.44 -1.39
CA ASP A 133 20.47 -8.81 -1.50
C ASP A 133 20.20 -9.49 -2.86
N ARG A 134 19.54 -8.79 -3.79
CA ARG A 134 19.14 -9.22 -5.13
C ARG A 134 18.01 -10.26 -5.16
N GLN A 135 17.40 -10.57 -4.02
CA GLN A 135 16.16 -11.33 -3.99
C GLN A 135 14.98 -10.39 -4.24
N THR A 136 13.90 -10.92 -4.81
CA THR A 136 12.62 -10.20 -4.92
C THR A 136 11.58 -10.89 -4.05
N ALA A 137 11.04 -10.14 -3.09
CA ALA A 137 9.91 -10.57 -2.28
C ALA A 137 8.61 -10.30 -3.05
N VAL A 138 7.81 -11.35 -3.28
CA VAL A 138 6.54 -11.26 -4.02
C VAL A 138 5.38 -11.43 -3.04
N PHE A 139 4.62 -10.35 -2.88
CA PHE A 139 3.44 -10.29 -2.04
C PHE A 139 2.18 -10.43 -2.89
N THR A 140 1.20 -11.16 -2.39
CA THR A 140 -0.13 -11.23 -2.98
C THR A 140 -1.09 -10.38 -2.16
N VAL A 141 -1.88 -9.53 -2.83
CA VAL A 141 -2.89 -8.67 -2.20
C VAL A 141 -3.99 -9.51 -1.58
N ASP A 142 -4.17 -9.35 -0.27
CA ASP A 142 -5.22 -9.99 0.53
C ASP A 142 -6.48 -9.12 0.59
N ALA A 143 -6.29 -7.79 0.68
CA ALA A 143 -7.38 -6.82 0.71
C ALA A 143 -6.91 -5.41 0.33
N VAL A 144 -7.86 -4.58 -0.11
CA VAL A 144 -7.69 -3.13 -0.26
C VAL A 144 -8.85 -2.44 0.45
N GLU A 145 -8.54 -1.55 1.37
CA GLU A 145 -9.51 -0.86 2.22
C GLU A 145 -9.25 0.65 2.23
N LEU A 146 -10.31 1.42 2.47
CA LEU A 146 -10.28 2.86 2.63
C LEU A 146 -10.64 3.17 4.08
N TYR A 147 -9.84 4.00 4.74
CA TYR A 147 -10.11 4.47 6.09
C TYR A 147 -10.10 5.99 6.15
N ASP A 148 -11.04 6.57 6.88
CA ASP A 148 -11.00 7.99 7.24
C ASP A 148 -9.79 8.28 8.11
N LYS A 149 -9.19 9.46 7.94
CA LYS A 149 -7.98 9.86 8.70
C LYS A 149 -8.24 9.92 10.20
N GLU A 150 -9.43 10.34 10.61
CA GLU A 150 -9.83 10.51 12.01
C GLU A 150 -10.13 9.17 12.70
N ALA A 151 -10.36 8.11 11.93
CA ALA A 151 -10.70 6.77 12.42
C ALA A 151 -9.71 5.71 11.91
N PHE A 152 -8.47 6.12 11.61
CA PHE A 152 -7.46 5.25 11.05
C PHE A 152 -7.10 4.12 12.04
N PRO A 153 -7.20 2.84 11.64
CA PRO A 153 -7.03 1.72 12.57
C PRO A 153 -5.56 1.33 12.71
N ASP A 154 -4.80 2.13 13.48
CA ASP A 154 -3.34 1.99 13.63
C ASP A 154 -2.90 0.56 13.96
N GLU A 155 -3.53 -0.10 14.93
CA GLU A 155 -3.17 -1.47 15.32
C GLU A 155 -3.34 -2.47 14.17
N LYS A 156 -4.39 -2.33 13.36
CA LYS A 156 -4.62 -3.22 12.20
C LYS A 156 -3.59 -2.98 11.10
N VAL A 157 -3.23 -1.72 10.87
CA VAL A 157 -2.34 -1.33 9.78
C VAL A 157 -0.88 -1.54 10.16
N TYR A 158 -0.44 -1.02 11.30
CA TYR A 158 0.96 -0.97 11.73
C TYR A 158 1.35 -2.08 12.71
N GLY A 159 0.38 -2.82 13.27
CA GLY A 159 0.65 -3.89 14.23
C GLY A 159 1.58 -4.96 13.67
N SER A 160 2.36 -5.56 14.56
CA SER A 160 3.30 -6.63 14.22
C SER A 160 2.59 -7.89 13.74
N SER A 161 3.22 -8.62 12.82
CA SER A 161 2.74 -9.92 12.35
C SER A 161 3.81 -11.01 12.53
N PRO A 162 3.45 -12.25 12.90
CA PRO A 162 4.37 -13.39 12.91
C PRO A 162 4.65 -13.93 11.49
N ARG A 163 4.14 -13.26 10.44
CA ARG A 163 4.38 -13.59 9.03
C ARG A 163 4.93 -12.37 8.31
N PRO A 164 5.59 -12.55 7.15
CA PRO A 164 5.99 -11.43 6.31
C PRO A 164 4.77 -10.80 5.63
N GLU A 165 4.37 -9.64 6.14
CA GLU A 165 3.25 -8.85 5.61
C GLU A 165 3.74 -7.50 5.06
N LEU A 166 3.00 -6.98 4.09
CA LEU A 166 3.23 -5.68 3.48
C LEU A 166 1.98 -4.82 3.63
N ARG A 167 2.20 -3.54 3.95
CA ARG A 167 1.21 -2.47 3.84
C ARG A 167 1.68 -1.47 2.79
N VAL A 168 0.82 -1.19 1.82
CA VAL A 168 1.03 -0.08 0.87
C VAL A 168 -0.06 0.95 1.12
N ILE A 169 0.36 2.15 1.47
CA ILE A 169 -0.53 3.22 1.95
C ILE A 169 -0.43 4.41 1.01
N THR A 170 -1.56 5.02 0.68
CA THR A 170 -1.61 6.31 0.01
C THR A 170 -2.84 7.10 0.43
N CYS A 171 -2.86 8.41 0.20
CA CYS A 171 -4.05 9.22 0.47
C CYS A 171 -5.21 8.83 -0.48
N GLY A 172 -6.44 8.95 -0.02
CA GLY A 172 -7.63 8.62 -0.80
C GLY A 172 -8.92 9.11 -0.16
N GLY A 173 -10.05 8.55 -0.57
CA GLY A 173 -11.37 9.02 -0.18
C GLY A 173 -11.77 10.32 -0.87
N GLU A 174 -12.73 11.02 -0.29
CA GLU A 174 -13.18 12.33 -0.77
C GLU A 174 -12.06 13.37 -0.70
N TYR A 175 -12.01 14.26 -1.69
CA TYR A 175 -11.09 15.39 -1.72
C TYR A 175 -11.83 16.66 -1.33
N ALA A 176 -11.38 17.31 -0.27
CA ALA A 176 -11.80 18.65 0.12
C ALA A 176 -10.67 19.65 -0.21
N GLU A 177 -10.99 20.81 -0.78
CA GLU A 177 -9.98 21.77 -1.25
C GLU A 177 -9.11 22.31 -0.11
N GLU A 178 -9.67 22.43 1.09
CA GLU A 178 -9.01 23.04 2.25
C GLU A 178 -8.12 22.05 3.01
N THR A 179 -8.50 20.77 3.05
CA THR A 179 -7.87 19.74 3.90
C THR A 179 -7.30 18.56 3.12
N GLY A 180 -7.51 18.53 1.80
CA GLY A 180 -7.04 17.49 0.88
C GLY A 180 -7.90 16.22 0.93
N TYR A 181 -7.27 15.07 0.69
CA TYR A 181 -7.93 13.77 0.80
C TYR A 181 -8.32 13.46 2.25
N GLN A 182 -9.55 13.03 2.49
CA GLN A 182 -10.07 12.77 3.84
C GLN A 182 -9.70 11.38 4.39
N GLY A 183 -9.19 10.49 3.55
CA GLY A 183 -8.86 9.13 3.95
C GLY A 183 -7.52 8.64 3.43
N ASN A 184 -7.26 7.37 3.70
CA ASN A 184 -6.12 6.62 3.22
C ASN A 184 -6.58 5.29 2.65
N VAL A 185 -6.10 4.96 1.46
CA VAL A 185 -6.20 3.61 0.89
C VAL A 185 -5.05 2.78 1.45
N VAL A 186 -5.38 1.61 1.98
CA VAL A 186 -4.43 0.65 2.55
C VAL A 186 -4.58 -0.68 1.83
N VAL A 187 -3.49 -1.14 1.21
CA VAL A 187 -3.37 -2.48 0.67
C VAL A 187 -2.73 -3.38 1.71
N PHE A 188 -3.37 -4.51 1.98
CA PHE A 188 -2.88 -5.60 2.81
C PHE A 188 -2.38 -6.70 1.89
N ALA A 189 -1.14 -7.15 2.06
CA ALA A 189 -0.58 -8.22 1.25
C ALA A 189 0.35 -9.13 2.07
N THR A 190 0.40 -10.40 1.70
CA THR A 190 1.22 -11.42 2.38
C THR A 190 2.26 -11.98 1.42
N LEU A 191 3.47 -12.27 1.92
CA LEU A 191 4.53 -12.90 1.11
C LEU A 191 4.07 -14.27 0.61
N THR A 192 4.26 -14.52 -0.68
CA THR A 192 3.78 -15.73 -1.36
C THR A 192 4.79 -16.37 -2.31
N ALA A 193 5.84 -15.64 -2.69
CA ALA A 193 6.97 -16.16 -3.45
C ALA A 193 8.23 -15.33 -3.21
N VAL A 194 9.37 -15.94 -3.52
CA VAL A 194 10.67 -15.26 -3.62
C VAL A 194 11.29 -15.67 -4.94
N THR A 195 11.81 -14.70 -5.69
CA THR A 195 12.48 -14.93 -6.97
C THR A 195 13.87 -14.31 -6.99
#